data_AF-A0A960G3F4-F1
#
_entry.id   AF-A0A960G3F4-F1
#
_cell.length_a   1.000
_cell.length_b   1.000
_cell.length_c   1.000
_cell.angle_alpha   90.00
_cell.angle_beta   90.00
_cell.angle_gamma   90.00
#
_symmetry.space_group_name_H-M   'P 1'
#
loop_
_entity.id
_entity.type
_entity.pdbx_description
1 polymer ?
#
loop_
_entity_poly.entity_id
_entity_poly.type
_entity_poly.pdbx_seq_one_letter_code
_entity_poly.pdbx_strand_id
1 'polypeptide(L)'
;MADMGEWLYLIIGIVVVGVVLLVGLVASGRRRGPGAGTDVIAPPEPGVQVPTTEPEAAEVPAEAASPLPGAPTIERPESTSSRLVRLRQRLAGSQGALGRGLLALLSRDRLDEDTWESIEDTLLTADIGVAPTQQVVEHLRTRLRVEGGQAVEARAVLRDELLALVDPDMDRRLQVTGADGQPGVVLVVGVNGSGKTTTVGKIARILVAEERSVVLGAADTFRAAAVDQLATWGERVGVEVVRGPEGGDPASVAFEAVKDGVDRGVDTVIVDTAGRLQNKAGLMDELGKVKRVIE
;
A
#
# COMPACT_ATOMS: atom_id res chain seq x y z
N MET A 1 20.72 67.51 21.40
CA MET A 1 21.19 66.16 21.79
C MET A 1 19.99 65.26 21.67
N ALA A 2 19.82 64.61 20.51
CA ALA A 2 18.72 63.65 20.33
C ALA A 2 19.01 62.43 21.23
N ASP A 3 17.97 61.97 21.90
CA ASP A 3 18.03 61.14 23.09
C ASP A 3 18.55 59.74 22.76
N MET A 4 19.59 59.29 23.47
CA MET A 4 20.22 57.98 23.29
C MET A 4 19.20 56.83 23.45
N GLY A 5 18.11 57.08 24.18
CA GLY A 5 17.00 56.14 24.35
C GLY A 5 16.23 55.84 23.06
N GLU A 6 15.97 56.83 22.20
CA GLU A 6 15.24 56.61 20.94
C GLU A 6 16.01 55.71 19.98
N TRP A 7 17.33 55.88 19.91
CA TRP A 7 18.22 55.03 19.12
C TRP A 7 18.25 53.59 19.62
N LEU A 8 18.18 53.39 20.94
CA LEU A 8 18.15 52.05 21.53
C LEU A 8 16.88 51.30 21.14
N TYR A 9 15.71 51.96 21.18
CA TYR A 9 14.45 51.35 20.77
C TYR A 9 14.40 51.04 19.28
N LEU A 10 14.99 51.89 18.44
CA LEU A 10 15.10 51.67 17.00
C LEU A 10 15.99 50.45 16.68
N ILE A 11 17.12 50.31 17.37
CA ILE A 11 18.02 49.15 17.21
C ILE A 11 17.33 47.86 17.67
N ILE A 12 16.64 47.87 18.81
CA ILE A 12 15.89 46.71 19.30
C ILE A 12 14.78 46.32 18.30
N GLY A 13 14.06 47.29 17.74
CA GLY A 13 13.03 47.03 16.72
C GLY A 13 13.60 46.36 15.47
N ILE A 14 14.74 46.83 14.97
CA ILE A 14 15.42 46.25 13.80
C ILE A 14 15.89 44.82 14.09
N VAL A 15 16.45 44.57 15.28
CA VAL A 15 16.90 43.22 15.68
C VAL A 15 15.72 42.26 15.79
N VAL A 16 14.59 42.67 16.39
CA VAL A 16 13.40 41.83 16.51
C VAL A 16 12.82 41.49 15.14
N VAL A 17 12.73 42.46 14.22
CA VAL A 17 12.27 42.21 12.85
C VAL A 17 13.24 41.29 12.11
N GLY A 18 14.55 41.47 12.29
CA GLY A 18 15.57 40.61 11.71
C GLY A 18 15.47 39.15 12.21
N VAL A 19 15.24 38.95 13.50
CA VAL A 19 15.05 37.62 14.09
C VAL A 19 13.74 36.98 13.61
N VAL A 20 12.64 37.74 13.53
CA VAL A 20 11.36 37.22 13.02
C VAL A 20 11.47 36.83 11.54
N LEU A 21 12.16 37.64 10.72
CA LEU A 21 12.41 37.31 9.32
C LEU A 21 13.33 36.09 9.17
N LEU A 22 14.37 35.98 10.00
CA LEU A 22 15.28 34.82 10.00
C LEU A 22 14.56 33.54 10.42
N VAL A 23 13.74 33.59 11.47
CA VAL A 23 12.92 32.46 11.93
C VAL A 23 11.88 32.09 10.87
N GLY A 24 11.25 33.07 10.22
CA GLY A 24 10.32 32.85 9.10
C GLY A 24 11.00 32.20 7.89
N LEU A 25 12.25 32.56 7.60
CA LEU A 25 13.04 31.99 6.50
C LEU A 25 13.55 30.58 6.83
N VAL A 26 13.91 30.31 8.08
CA VAL A 26 14.33 28.97 8.56
C VAL A 26 13.12 28.03 8.69
N ALA A 27 11.94 28.55 9.03
CA ALA A 27 10.69 27.78 9.06
C ALA A 27 10.17 27.46 7.64
N SER A 28 10.35 28.37 6.68
CA SER A 28 9.96 28.14 5.28
C SER A 28 10.96 27.26 4.50
N GLY A 29 12.23 27.26 4.89
CA GLY A 29 13.30 26.47 4.27
C GLY A 29 13.32 24.97 4.61
N ARG A 30 12.38 24.46 5.42
CA ARG A 30 12.28 23.03 5.78
C ARG A 30 11.31 22.21 4.93
N ARG A 31 10.73 22.77 3.86
CA ARG A 31 10.07 21.98 2.82
C ARG A 31 11.12 21.22 2.02
N ARG A 32 11.46 20.02 2.51
CA ARG A 32 12.14 18.98 1.76
C ARG A 32 11.45 18.84 0.40
N GLY A 33 12.23 18.95 -0.67
CA GLY A 33 11.75 18.68 -2.02
C GLY A 33 11.23 17.24 -2.16
N PRO A 34 10.42 16.94 -3.18
CA PRO A 34 9.91 15.60 -3.42
C PRO A 34 11.08 14.75 -3.95
N GLY A 35 11.73 14.05 -3.04
CA GLY A 35 12.70 13.02 -3.34
C GLY A 35 12.03 11.66 -3.27
N ALA A 36 12.06 10.94 -4.40
CA ALA A 36 11.67 9.56 -4.61
C ALA A 36 10.16 9.25 -4.45
N GLY A 37 9.55 8.92 -5.59
CA GLY A 37 8.24 8.28 -5.64
C GLY A 37 8.22 7.09 -4.70
N THR A 38 7.16 6.99 -3.92
CA THR A 38 7.20 6.14 -2.75
C THR A 38 6.96 4.68 -3.08
N ASP A 39 7.94 3.88 -2.70
CA ASP A 39 8.06 2.43 -2.80
C ASP A 39 7.09 1.67 -1.88
N VAL A 40 5.77 1.82 -2.10
CA VAL A 40 4.79 1.02 -1.37
C VAL A 40 4.99 -0.49 -1.66
N ILE A 41 5.71 -0.86 -2.73
CA ILE A 41 6.17 -2.23 -3.00
C ILE A 41 7.51 -2.19 -3.79
N ALA A 42 8.62 -1.80 -3.16
CA ALA A 42 9.93 -2.18 -3.71
C ALA A 42 10.29 -3.60 -3.25
N PRO A 43 10.65 -4.53 -4.17
CA PRO A 43 11.30 -5.78 -3.79
C PRO A 43 12.56 -5.44 -2.97
N PRO A 44 12.83 -6.14 -1.85
CA PRO A 44 14.04 -5.85 -1.08
C PRO A 44 15.27 -6.09 -1.96
N GLU A 45 16.22 -5.14 -1.96
CA GLU A 45 17.51 -5.32 -2.62
C GLU A 45 18.25 -6.54 -2.02
N PRO A 46 18.88 -7.39 -2.85
CA PRO A 46 19.57 -8.56 -2.36
C PRO A 46 20.90 -8.17 -1.69
N GLY A 47 20.95 -8.42 -0.37
CA GLY A 47 22.18 -8.76 0.33
C GLY A 47 23.00 -7.61 0.91
N VAL A 48 22.80 -7.35 2.20
CA VAL A 48 23.92 -7.02 3.09
C VAL A 48 23.86 -8.01 4.25
N GLN A 49 24.74 -9.02 4.19
CA GLN A 49 25.08 -9.83 5.34
C GLN A 49 25.85 -8.94 6.32
N VAL A 50 25.29 -8.69 7.49
CA VAL A 50 26.06 -8.10 8.60
C VAL A 50 26.55 -9.26 9.47
N PRO A 51 27.85 -9.39 9.74
CA PRO A 51 28.40 -10.50 10.51
C PRO A 51 27.91 -10.47 11.96
N THR A 52 27.53 -11.62 12.48
CA THR A 52 27.45 -11.90 13.91
C THR A 52 28.82 -11.66 14.52
N THR A 53 28.94 -10.62 15.34
CA THR A 53 30.02 -10.48 16.32
C THR A 53 29.38 -10.07 17.63
N GLU A 54 29.37 -11.03 18.55
CA GLU A 54 29.14 -10.82 19.97
C GLU A 54 30.32 -9.98 20.52
N PRO A 55 30.05 -9.04 21.43
CA PRO A 55 30.77 -9.14 22.68
C PRO A 55 29.91 -8.89 23.91
N GLU A 56 30.29 -9.66 24.92
CA GLU A 56 29.88 -9.68 26.31
C GLU A 56 30.30 -8.40 27.07
N ALA A 57 29.47 -8.05 28.06
CA ALA A 57 29.70 -7.20 29.24
C ALA A 57 29.93 -5.68 29.08
N ALA A 58 28.92 -4.90 29.52
CA ALA A 58 29.00 -4.09 30.74
C ALA A 58 27.65 -3.39 31.00
N GLU A 59 26.94 -3.81 32.05
CA GLU A 59 25.76 -3.13 32.57
C GLU A 59 26.15 -1.78 33.18
N VAL A 60 25.54 -0.70 32.69
CA VAL A 60 25.49 0.59 33.37
C VAL A 60 24.01 0.91 33.59
N PRO A 61 23.52 1.14 34.83
CA PRO A 61 22.10 1.35 35.06
C PRO A 61 21.66 2.68 34.47
N ALA A 62 20.96 2.64 33.33
CA ALA A 62 20.25 3.79 32.80
C ALA A 62 18.96 3.96 33.61
N GLU A 63 18.97 5.00 34.43
CA GLU A 63 17.86 5.56 35.17
C GLU A 63 16.57 5.59 34.33
N ALA A 64 15.57 4.86 34.80
CA ALA A 64 14.28 4.72 34.14
C ALA A 64 13.53 6.07 34.14
N ALA A 65 13.63 6.79 33.03
CA ALA A 65 12.65 7.82 32.70
C ALA A 65 11.32 7.12 32.36
N SER A 66 10.41 7.08 33.32
CA SER A 66 9.02 6.67 33.12
C SER A 66 8.41 7.42 31.92
N PRO A 67 7.86 6.75 30.90
CA PRO A 67 7.11 7.43 29.85
C PRO A 67 5.87 8.09 30.46
N LEU A 68 5.65 9.36 30.14
CA LEU A 68 4.41 10.08 30.43
C LEU A 68 3.20 9.29 29.89
N PRO A 69 2.14 9.06 30.68
CA PRO A 69 0.95 8.37 30.21
C PRO A 69 0.10 9.30 29.34
N GLY A 70 -0.23 8.88 28.11
CA GLY A 70 -1.37 9.46 27.38
C GLY A 70 -1.21 9.75 25.89
N ALA A 71 -0.04 9.54 25.27
CA ALA A 71 0.03 9.62 23.80
C ALA A 71 -0.62 8.35 23.20
N PRO A 72 -1.60 8.45 22.29
CA PRO A 72 -2.15 7.28 21.63
C PRO A 72 -1.01 6.57 20.90
N THR A 73 -0.73 5.33 21.31
CA THR A 73 0.24 4.48 20.64
C THR A 73 -0.37 4.05 19.30
N ILE A 74 0.00 4.75 18.23
CA ILE A 74 -0.41 4.39 16.87
C ILE A 74 0.09 2.97 16.57
N GLU A 75 -0.83 2.08 16.17
CA GLU A 75 -0.51 0.71 15.81
C GLU A 75 0.36 0.67 14.53
N ARG A 76 1.66 0.44 14.67
CA ARG A 76 2.57 0.29 13.53
C ARG A 76 2.62 -1.17 13.07
N PRO A 77 2.48 -1.45 11.76
CA PRO A 77 2.63 -2.78 11.23
C PRO A 77 4.11 -3.23 11.26
N GLU A 78 4.33 -4.54 11.31
CA GLU A 78 5.67 -5.12 11.19
C GLU A 78 6.37 -4.73 9.87
N SER A 79 7.71 -4.83 9.84
CA SER A 79 8.51 -4.53 8.65
C SER A 79 8.09 -5.34 7.42
N THR A 80 8.29 -4.76 6.23
CA THR A 80 7.97 -5.41 4.94
C THR A 80 8.66 -6.77 4.78
N SER A 81 9.93 -6.88 5.20
CA SER A 81 10.67 -8.14 5.14
C SER A 81 10.02 -9.24 5.98
N SER A 82 9.63 -8.95 7.22
CA SER A 82 8.90 -9.89 8.08
C SER A 82 7.57 -10.32 7.47
N ARG A 83 6.82 -9.36 6.88
CA ARG A 83 5.53 -9.64 6.23
C ARG A 83 5.69 -10.58 5.03
N LEU A 84 6.73 -10.37 4.20
CA LEU A 84 7.03 -11.23 3.05
C LEU A 84 7.45 -12.64 3.47
N VAL A 85 8.23 -12.78 4.54
CA VAL A 85 8.60 -14.11 5.08
C VAL A 85 7.35 -14.87 5.51
N ARG A 86 6.45 -14.23 6.28
CA ARG A 86 5.19 -14.87 6.68
C ARG A 86 4.28 -15.19 5.49
N LEU A 87 4.21 -14.31 4.50
CA LEU A 87 3.45 -14.57 3.28
C LEU A 87 3.99 -15.82 2.57
N ARG A 88 5.31 -15.92 2.38
CA ARG A 88 5.95 -17.10 1.78
C ARG A 88 5.67 -18.38 2.57
N GLN A 89 5.73 -18.32 3.91
CA GLN A 89 5.40 -19.46 4.77
C GLN A 89 3.93 -19.89 4.62
N ARG A 90 2.99 -18.94 4.58
CA ARG A 90 1.56 -19.22 4.39
C ARG A 90 1.27 -19.82 3.01
N LEU A 91 1.88 -19.25 1.96
CA LEU A 91 1.75 -19.77 0.60
C LEU A 91 2.36 -21.16 0.46
N ALA A 92 3.52 -21.42 1.09
CA ALA A 92 4.11 -22.76 1.11
C ALA A 92 3.20 -23.79 1.80
N GLY A 93 2.44 -23.37 2.82
CA GLY A 93 1.45 -24.20 3.51
C GLY A 93 0.21 -24.50 2.67
N SER A 94 -0.37 -23.48 2.00
CA SER A 94 -1.60 -23.65 1.20
C SER A 94 -1.36 -24.27 -0.19
N GLN A 95 -0.18 -24.08 -0.77
CA GLN A 95 0.20 -24.58 -2.10
C GLN A 95 0.88 -25.95 -2.07
N GLY A 96 0.99 -26.58 -0.90
CA GLY A 96 1.79 -27.80 -0.73
C GLY A 96 1.33 -28.96 -1.61
N ALA A 97 0.02 -29.20 -1.73
CA ALA A 97 -0.50 -30.35 -2.48
C ALA A 97 -0.45 -30.13 -4.00
N LEU A 98 -0.98 -28.99 -4.49
CA LEU A 98 -0.97 -28.63 -5.92
C LEU A 98 0.45 -28.48 -6.46
N GLY A 99 1.32 -27.75 -5.76
CA GLY A 99 2.71 -27.55 -6.17
C GLY A 99 3.52 -28.84 -6.17
N ARG A 100 3.34 -29.73 -5.17
CA ARG A 100 4.01 -31.05 -5.18
C ARG A 100 3.51 -31.97 -6.29
N GLY A 101 2.19 -31.97 -6.55
CA GLY A 101 1.59 -32.76 -7.63
C GLY A 101 2.11 -32.33 -9.00
N LEU A 102 2.09 -31.02 -9.27
CA LEU A 102 2.60 -30.44 -10.51
C LEU A 102 4.09 -30.75 -10.72
N LEU A 103 4.90 -30.60 -9.68
CA LEU A 103 6.32 -30.93 -9.75
C LEU A 103 6.58 -32.43 -9.97
N ALA A 104 5.75 -33.31 -9.40
CA ALA A 104 5.85 -34.76 -9.63
C ALA A 104 5.53 -35.12 -11.08
N LEU A 105 4.55 -34.47 -11.70
CA LEU A 105 4.23 -34.64 -13.12
C LEU A 105 5.38 -34.18 -14.02
N LEU A 106 5.96 -33.01 -13.72
CA LEU A 106 7.09 -32.44 -14.47
C LEU A 106 8.41 -33.18 -14.26
N SER A 107 8.50 -34.03 -13.23
CA SER A 107 9.72 -34.81 -12.94
C SER A 107 9.75 -36.17 -13.62
N ARG A 108 8.72 -36.53 -14.39
CA ARG A 108 8.68 -37.80 -15.12
C ARG A 108 9.71 -37.79 -16.25
N ASP A 109 10.38 -38.93 -16.46
CA ASP A 109 11.39 -39.10 -17.52
C ASP A 109 10.83 -38.84 -18.93
N ARG A 110 9.52 -39.03 -19.12
CA ARG A 110 8.82 -38.73 -20.36
C ARG A 110 7.49 -38.04 -20.07
N LEU A 111 7.29 -36.88 -20.68
CA LEU A 111 6.05 -36.12 -20.66
C LEU A 111 5.22 -36.48 -21.90
N ASP A 112 4.39 -37.52 -21.77
CA ASP A 112 3.39 -37.90 -22.77
C ASP A 112 2.15 -37.00 -22.71
N GLU A 113 1.22 -37.18 -23.65
CA GLU A 113 0.03 -36.32 -23.77
C GLU A 113 -0.83 -36.35 -22.50
N ASP A 114 -1.02 -37.53 -21.89
CA ASP A 114 -1.75 -37.69 -20.62
C ASP A 114 -1.10 -36.88 -19.48
N THR A 115 0.24 -36.79 -19.46
CA THR A 115 0.96 -35.98 -18.48
C THR A 115 0.75 -34.48 -18.73
N TRP A 116 0.70 -34.04 -20.00
CA TRP A 116 0.39 -32.65 -20.35
C TRP A 116 -1.03 -32.24 -19.99
N GLU A 117 -2.01 -33.12 -20.25
CA GLU A 117 -3.40 -32.92 -19.83
C GLU A 117 -3.51 -32.82 -18.31
N SER A 118 -2.80 -33.68 -17.58
CA SER A 118 -2.75 -33.62 -16.11
C SER A 118 -2.13 -32.31 -15.58
N ILE A 119 -1.13 -31.77 -16.28
CA ILE A 119 -0.51 -30.48 -15.95
C ILE A 119 -1.51 -29.34 -16.17
N GLU A 120 -2.20 -29.32 -17.31
CA GLU A 120 -3.26 -28.35 -17.63
C GLU A 120 -4.38 -28.38 -16.58
N ASP A 121 -4.92 -29.56 -16.27
CA ASP A 121 -5.96 -29.74 -15.25
C ASP A 121 -5.52 -29.24 -13.87
N THR A 122 -4.25 -29.47 -13.51
CA THR A 122 -3.68 -28.99 -12.25
C THR A 122 -3.63 -27.46 -12.21
N LEU A 123 -3.22 -26.81 -13.30
CA LEU A 123 -3.17 -25.35 -13.40
C LEU A 123 -4.58 -24.73 -13.40
N LEU A 124 -5.55 -25.37 -14.05
CA LEU A 124 -6.96 -24.95 -14.02
C LEU A 124 -7.56 -25.08 -12.62
N THR A 125 -7.30 -26.18 -11.93
CA THR A 125 -7.73 -26.41 -10.53
C THR A 125 -7.10 -25.41 -9.56
N ALA A 126 -5.97 -24.79 -9.94
CA ALA A 126 -5.29 -23.75 -9.18
C ALA A 126 -5.82 -22.32 -9.48
N ASP A 127 -6.98 -22.19 -10.15
CA ASP A 127 -7.63 -20.92 -10.49
C ASP A 127 -6.81 -20.00 -11.42
N ILE A 128 -5.93 -20.55 -12.26
CA ILE A 128 -5.16 -19.76 -13.26
C ILE A 128 -6.05 -19.29 -14.44
N GLY A 129 -7.09 -20.06 -14.75
CA GLY A 129 -8.00 -19.80 -15.87
C GLY A 129 -7.55 -20.40 -17.20
N VAL A 130 -8.48 -20.54 -18.14
CA VAL A 130 -8.26 -21.32 -19.38
C VAL A 130 -7.18 -20.72 -20.27
N ALA A 131 -7.31 -19.44 -20.65
CA ALA A 131 -6.38 -18.82 -21.59
C ALA A 131 -4.93 -18.73 -21.05
N PRO A 132 -4.67 -18.29 -19.81
CA PRO A 132 -3.31 -18.25 -19.27
C PRO A 132 -2.72 -19.65 -19.10
N THR A 133 -3.52 -20.66 -18.71
CA THR A 133 -3.06 -22.05 -18.62
C THR A 133 -2.63 -22.59 -19.98
N GLN A 134 -3.45 -22.42 -21.02
CA GLN A 134 -3.13 -22.87 -22.37
C GLN A 134 -1.82 -22.25 -22.87
N GLN A 135 -1.65 -20.94 -22.65
CA GLN A 135 -0.41 -20.23 -22.99
C GLN A 135 0.81 -20.84 -22.27
N VAL A 136 0.70 -21.06 -20.95
CA VAL A 136 1.80 -21.64 -20.16
C VAL A 136 2.15 -23.06 -20.64
N VAL A 137 1.15 -23.91 -20.88
CA VAL A 137 1.36 -25.30 -21.31
C VAL A 137 2.00 -25.35 -22.70
N GLU A 138 1.53 -24.54 -23.65
CA GLU A 138 2.09 -24.48 -25.00
C GLU A 138 3.56 -24.04 -25.00
N HIS A 139 3.85 -22.96 -24.25
CA HIS A 139 5.21 -22.44 -24.13
C HIS A 139 6.14 -23.42 -23.41
N LEU A 140 5.69 -23.99 -22.29
CA LEU A 140 6.44 -24.99 -21.54
C LEU A 140 6.76 -26.21 -22.41
N ARG A 141 5.77 -26.72 -23.16
CA ARG A 141 5.95 -27.84 -24.10
C ARG A 141 6.95 -27.52 -25.19
N THR A 142 6.90 -26.31 -25.73
CA THR A 142 7.83 -25.85 -26.77
C THR A 142 9.26 -25.74 -26.24
N ARG A 143 9.44 -25.08 -25.09
CA ARG A 143 10.76 -24.89 -24.49
C ARG A 143 11.40 -26.20 -24.05
N LEU A 144 10.64 -27.10 -23.43
CA LEU A 144 11.17 -28.40 -23.02
C LEU A 144 11.56 -29.32 -24.19
N ARG A 145 10.91 -29.17 -25.36
CA ARG A 145 11.30 -29.88 -26.58
C ARG A 145 12.62 -29.35 -27.17
N VAL A 146 12.84 -28.04 -27.10
CA VAL A 146 14.02 -27.38 -27.67
C VAL A 146 15.24 -27.48 -26.76
N GLU A 147 15.04 -27.25 -25.46
CA GLU A 147 16.11 -27.19 -24.45
C GLU A 147 16.52 -28.59 -23.96
N GLY A 148 15.64 -29.61 -24.09
CA GLY A 148 15.87 -30.97 -23.61
C GLY A 148 15.81 -31.04 -22.08
N GLY A 149 14.68 -31.49 -21.52
CA GLY A 149 14.38 -31.24 -20.10
C GLY A 149 14.60 -32.41 -19.14
N GLN A 150 15.50 -32.24 -18.18
CA GLN A 150 15.43 -32.93 -16.88
C GLN A 150 14.44 -32.22 -15.94
N ALA A 151 13.97 -32.91 -14.89
CA ALA A 151 13.01 -32.38 -13.91
C ALA A 151 13.36 -30.98 -13.34
N VAL A 152 14.65 -30.71 -13.11
CA VAL A 152 15.16 -29.45 -12.56
C VAL A 152 15.00 -28.30 -13.56
N GLU A 153 15.18 -28.57 -14.86
CA GLU A 153 14.98 -27.59 -15.93
C GLU A 153 13.49 -27.31 -16.14
N ALA A 154 12.63 -28.34 -16.13
CA ALA A 154 11.18 -28.18 -16.26
C ALA A 154 10.56 -27.27 -15.18
N ARG A 155 11.03 -27.37 -13.94
CA ARG A 155 10.61 -26.46 -12.87
C ARG A 155 11.05 -25.02 -13.12
N ALA A 156 12.28 -24.82 -13.59
CA ALA A 156 12.81 -23.48 -13.87
C ALA A 156 12.04 -22.83 -15.03
N VAL A 157 11.81 -23.57 -16.12
CA VAL A 157 11.03 -23.11 -17.28
C VAL A 157 9.61 -22.76 -16.86
N LEU A 158 8.92 -23.62 -16.10
CA LEU A 158 7.57 -23.31 -15.61
C LEU A 158 7.56 -22.03 -14.76
N ARG A 159 8.54 -21.86 -13.86
CA ARG A 159 8.65 -20.63 -13.06
C ARG A 159 8.77 -19.41 -13.96
N ASP A 160 9.60 -19.48 -14.98
CA ASP A 160 9.84 -18.35 -15.89
C ASP A 160 8.60 -18.02 -16.73
N GLU A 161 7.85 -19.03 -17.22
CA GLU A 161 6.57 -18.80 -17.91
C GLU A 161 5.51 -18.20 -16.99
N LEU A 162 5.42 -18.65 -15.73
CA LEU A 162 4.52 -18.07 -14.74
C LEU A 162 4.91 -16.62 -14.39
N LEU A 163 6.20 -16.31 -14.33
CA LEU A 163 6.67 -14.93 -14.13
C LEU A 163 6.36 -14.06 -15.35
N ALA A 164 6.52 -14.59 -16.57
CA ALA A 164 6.18 -13.87 -17.79
C ALA A 164 4.68 -13.50 -17.84
N LEU A 165 3.79 -14.38 -17.37
CA LEU A 165 2.36 -14.05 -17.24
C LEU A 165 2.10 -12.90 -16.25
N VAL A 166 2.84 -12.86 -15.15
CA VAL A 166 2.67 -11.83 -14.12
C VAL A 166 3.39 -10.54 -14.52
N ASP A 167 4.33 -10.57 -15.46
CA ASP A 167 5.10 -9.41 -15.91
C ASP A 167 5.66 -8.59 -14.73
N PRO A 168 6.79 -9.01 -14.12
CA PRO A 168 7.34 -8.36 -12.95
C PRO A 168 7.80 -6.91 -13.20
N ASP A 169 7.99 -6.52 -14.47
CA ASP A 169 8.44 -5.18 -14.84
C ASP A 169 7.28 -4.17 -14.94
N MET A 170 6.03 -4.65 -14.98
CA MET A 170 4.85 -3.78 -14.97
C MET A 170 4.70 -3.05 -13.63
N ASP A 171 4.70 -1.71 -13.68
CA ASP A 171 4.51 -0.85 -12.50
C ASP A 171 3.08 -0.99 -11.95
N ARG A 172 2.98 -1.66 -10.79
CA ARG A 172 1.74 -1.84 -10.02
C ARG A 172 1.76 -1.08 -8.70
N ARG A 173 2.63 -0.08 -8.55
CA ARG A 173 2.69 0.74 -7.34
C ARG A 173 1.39 1.53 -7.20
N LEU A 174 0.89 1.60 -5.97
CA LEU A 174 -0.24 2.45 -5.64
C LEU A 174 0.24 3.91 -5.63
N GLN A 175 -0.31 4.72 -6.54
CA GLN A 175 -0.02 6.15 -6.60
C GLN A 175 -0.75 6.86 -5.46
N VAL A 176 -0.01 7.16 -4.40
CA VAL A 176 -0.54 7.72 -3.14
C VAL A 176 -0.14 9.18 -2.96
N THR A 177 0.56 9.78 -3.91
CA THR A 177 0.92 11.20 -3.94
C THR A 177 0.43 11.83 -5.24
N GLY A 178 -0.17 13.00 -5.16
CA GLY A 178 -0.67 13.73 -6.33
C GLY A 178 0.43 14.53 -7.03
N ALA A 179 0.11 15.03 -8.22
CA ALA A 179 0.95 16.00 -8.91
C ALA A 179 0.84 17.39 -8.25
N ASP A 180 1.84 18.25 -8.46
CA ASP A 180 1.74 19.69 -8.18
C ASP A 180 1.37 20.07 -6.73
N GLY A 181 1.76 19.24 -5.76
CA GLY A 181 1.52 19.48 -4.33
C GLY A 181 0.11 19.15 -3.85
N GLN A 182 -0.71 18.51 -4.69
CA GLN A 182 -2.03 17.99 -4.33
C GLN A 182 -1.93 16.58 -3.68
N PRO A 183 -2.89 16.18 -2.84
CA PRO A 183 -2.94 14.82 -2.32
C PRO A 183 -3.14 13.80 -3.43
N GLY A 184 -2.57 12.60 -3.28
CA GLY A 184 -2.94 11.46 -4.11
C GLY A 184 -4.32 10.95 -3.71
N VAL A 185 -5.21 10.71 -4.68
CA VAL A 185 -6.58 10.24 -4.39
C VAL A 185 -6.74 8.76 -4.78
N VAL A 186 -7.01 7.91 -3.80
CA VAL A 186 -7.22 6.47 -3.97
C VAL A 186 -8.70 6.14 -3.79
N LEU A 187 -9.38 5.82 -4.89
CA LEU A 187 -10.77 5.38 -4.87
C LEU A 187 -10.85 3.84 -4.82
N VAL A 188 -11.38 3.29 -3.73
CA VAL A 188 -11.47 1.84 -3.52
C VAL A 188 -12.85 1.32 -3.92
N VAL A 189 -12.89 0.52 -4.99
CA VAL A 189 -14.12 -0.03 -5.59
C VAL A 189 -14.16 -1.55 -5.52
N GLY A 190 -15.35 -2.14 -5.68
CA GLY A 190 -15.54 -3.59 -5.69
C GLY A 190 -16.82 -4.03 -4.97
N VAL A 191 -17.14 -5.32 -5.04
CA VAL A 191 -18.41 -5.85 -4.51
C VAL A 191 -18.47 -5.85 -2.98
N ASN A 192 -19.67 -5.92 -2.40
CA ASN A 192 -19.86 -6.12 -0.97
C ASN A 192 -19.21 -7.44 -0.52
N GLY A 193 -18.59 -7.45 0.67
CA GLY A 193 -17.94 -8.64 1.22
C GLY A 193 -16.52 -8.92 0.71
N SER A 194 -16.04 -8.23 -0.33
CA SER A 194 -14.66 -8.38 -0.85
C SER A 194 -13.55 -7.81 0.05
N GLY A 195 -13.93 -7.15 1.15
CA GLY A 195 -12.98 -6.60 2.12
C GLY A 195 -12.52 -5.16 1.87
N LYS A 196 -13.22 -4.36 1.05
CA LYS A 196 -12.88 -2.95 0.73
C LYS A 196 -12.52 -2.08 1.95
N THR A 197 -13.47 -1.88 2.87
CA THR A 197 -13.28 -1.08 4.08
C THR A 197 -12.09 -1.55 4.91
N THR A 198 -11.90 -2.88 5.02
CA THR A 198 -10.74 -3.47 5.71
C THR A 198 -9.43 -3.19 4.96
N THR A 199 -9.45 -3.20 3.63
CA THR A 199 -8.29 -2.86 2.80
C THR A 199 -7.96 -1.37 2.90
N VAL A 200 -8.95 -0.48 2.90
CA VAL A 200 -8.78 0.96 3.14
C VAL A 200 -8.07 1.21 4.47
N GLY A 201 -8.55 0.61 5.56
CA GLY A 201 -7.90 0.72 6.87
C GLY A 201 -6.48 0.16 6.90
N LYS A 202 -6.21 -0.96 6.21
CA LYS A 202 -4.86 -1.53 6.09
C LYS A 202 -3.91 -0.62 5.31
N ILE A 203 -4.36 -0.02 4.21
CA ILE A 203 -3.56 0.93 3.43
C ILE A 203 -3.26 2.17 4.30
N ALA A 204 -4.28 2.74 4.96
CA ALA A 204 -4.10 3.87 5.87
C ALA A 204 -3.06 3.58 6.96
N ARG A 205 -3.15 2.39 7.59
CA ARG A 205 -2.16 1.95 8.59
C ARG A 205 -0.73 1.89 8.04
N ILE A 206 -0.56 1.42 6.80
CA ILE A 206 0.77 1.36 6.17
C ILE A 206 1.29 2.77 5.90
N LEU A 207 0.47 3.65 5.31
CA LEU A 207 0.87 5.02 4.98
C LEU A 207 1.21 5.85 6.23
N VAL A 208 0.42 5.73 7.31
CA VAL A 208 0.72 6.38 8.60
C VAL A 208 2.03 5.88 9.20
N ALA A 209 2.30 4.57 9.09
CA ALA A 209 3.56 3.99 9.57
C ALA A 209 4.77 4.42 8.72
N GLU A 210 4.55 4.81 7.47
CA GLU A 210 5.52 5.49 6.59
C GLU A 210 5.55 7.01 6.80
N GLU A 211 4.97 7.51 7.90
CA GLU A 211 4.94 8.93 8.29
C GLU A 211 4.20 9.85 7.32
N ARG A 212 3.26 9.30 6.54
CA ARG A 212 2.39 10.09 5.67
C ARG A 212 1.13 10.52 6.36
N SER A 213 0.68 11.71 5.96
CA SER A 213 -0.60 12.27 6.32
C SER A 213 -1.71 11.72 5.42
N VAL A 214 -2.79 11.25 6.02
CA VAL A 214 -3.90 10.58 5.33
C VAL A 214 -5.23 11.19 5.78
N VAL A 215 -6.19 11.26 4.86
CA VAL A 215 -7.62 11.49 5.14
C VAL A 215 -8.44 10.33 4.54
N LEU A 216 -9.46 9.88 5.27
CA LEU A 216 -10.38 8.83 4.80
C LEU A 216 -11.75 9.43 4.45
N GLY A 217 -12.33 9.02 3.32
CA GLY A 217 -13.68 9.36 2.92
C GLY A 217 -14.63 8.16 3.02
N ALA A 218 -15.68 8.27 3.83
CA ALA A 218 -16.67 7.21 4.05
C ALA A 218 -17.83 7.27 3.04
N ALA A 219 -17.56 7.00 1.76
CA ALA A 219 -18.55 7.10 0.69
C ALA A 219 -19.45 5.85 0.52
N ASP A 220 -19.30 4.79 1.33
CA ASP A 220 -20.32 3.71 1.48
C ASP A 220 -21.48 4.19 2.36
N THR A 221 -22.18 5.25 1.93
CA THR A 221 -23.23 5.95 2.69
C THR A 221 -24.49 5.12 2.93
N PHE A 222 -24.67 4.03 2.17
CA PHE A 222 -25.82 3.14 2.29
C PHE A 222 -25.66 2.08 3.39
N ARG A 223 -24.47 1.92 3.96
CA ARG A 223 -24.18 0.93 5.00
C ARG A 223 -23.65 1.67 6.21
N ALA A 224 -24.52 2.04 7.14
CA ALA A 224 -24.13 2.70 8.40
C ALA A 224 -22.98 1.96 9.11
N ALA A 225 -23.06 0.63 9.20
CA ALA A 225 -22.00 -0.19 9.78
C ALA A 225 -20.65 -0.11 9.04
N ALA A 226 -20.63 0.19 7.73
CA ALA A 226 -19.38 0.38 6.99
C ALA A 226 -18.73 1.73 7.33
N VAL A 227 -19.53 2.79 7.49
CA VAL A 227 -19.08 4.10 7.97
C VAL A 227 -18.48 3.99 9.37
N ASP A 228 -19.16 3.30 10.31
CA ASP A 228 -18.68 3.08 11.67
C ASP A 228 -17.44 2.16 11.72
N GLN A 229 -17.36 1.19 10.80
CA GLN A 229 -16.17 0.35 10.66
C GLN A 229 -14.96 1.17 10.19
N LEU A 230 -15.15 2.04 9.20
CA LEU A 230 -14.08 2.91 8.70
C LEU A 230 -13.65 3.93 9.77
N ALA A 231 -14.60 4.47 10.53
CA ALA A 231 -14.37 5.31 11.69
C ALA A 231 -13.43 4.65 12.71
N THR A 232 -13.77 3.43 13.11
CA THR A 232 -12.98 2.63 14.05
C THR A 232 -11.55 2.39 13.51
N TRP A 233 -11.41 2.18 12.19
CA TRP A 233 -10.09 2.10 11.56
C TRP A 233 -9.32 3.41 11.66
N GLY A 234 -9.96 4.54 11.33
CA GLY A 234 -9.36 5.87 11.45
C GLY A 234 -8.87 6.16 12.85
N GLU A 235 -9.70 5.91 13.87
CA GLU A 235 -9.34 6.08 15.29
C GLU A 235 -8.13 5.23 15.69
N ARG A 236 -8.06 3.97 15.24
CA ARG A 236 -6.94 3.06 15.54
C ARG A 236 -5.59 3.55 15.01
N VAL A 237 -5.60 4.26 13.88
CA VAL A 237 -4.37 4.73 13.22
C VAL A 237 -4.17 6.24 13.33
N GLY A 238 -5.06 6.96 14.03
CA GLY A 238 -4.99 8.42 14.18
C GLY A 238 -5.28 9.21 12.90
N VAL A 239 -6.18 8.70 12.06
CA VAL A 239 -6.55 9.30 10.77
C VAL A 239 -7.98 9.82 10.81
N GLU A 240 -8.18 11.04 10.29
CA GLU A 240 -9.50 11.68 10.19
C GLU A 240 -10.38 10.97 9.16
N VAL A 241 -11.68 10.85 9.47
CA VAL A 241 -12.66 10.20 8.59
C VAL A 241 -13.79 11.17 8.28
N VAL A 242 -13.82 11.65 7.04
CA VAL A 242 -14.90 12.47 6.50
C VAL A 242 -16.12 11.60 6.22
N ARG A 243 -17.27 12.00 6.76
CA ARG A 243 -18.54 11.26 6.70
C ARG A 243 -19.66 12.19 6.25
N GLY A 244 -20.64 11.64 5.53
CA GLY A 244 -21.90 12.32 5.20
C GLY A 244 -23.07 11.79 6.03
N PRO A 245 -24.29 12.33 5.82
CA PRO A 245 -25.50 11.76 6.39
C PRO A 245 -25.75 10.33 5.86
N GLU A 246 -26.37 9.49 6.68
CA GLU A 246 -26.77 8.13 6.27
C GLU A 246 -27.70 8.19 5.05
N GLY A 247 -27.41 7.40 4.02
CA GLY A 247 -28.12 7.43 2.74
C GLY A 247 -27.87 8.69 1.90
N GLY A 248 -26.91 9.53 2.29
CA GLY A 248 -26.47 10.71 1.54
C GLY A 248 -25.74 10.35 0.25
N ASP A 249 -25.51 11.37 -0.59
CA ASP A 249 -24.80 11.23 -1.87
C ASP A 249 -23.32 10.87 -1.68
N PRO A 250 -22.85 9.69 -2.14
CA PRO A 250 -21.45 9.28 -2.04
C PRO A 250 -20.47 10.28 -2.67
N ALA A 251 -20.87 10.92 -3.77
CA ALA A 251 -20.03 11.90 -4.46
C ALA A 251 -19.75 13.15 -3.62
N SER A 252 -20.74 13.61 -2.86
CA SER A 252 -20.56 14.72 -1.91
C SER A 252 -19.57 14.36 -0.80
N VAL A 253 -19.62 13.13 -0.27
CA VAL A 253 -18.66 12.69 0.76
C VAL A 253 -17.24 12.61 0.20
N ALA A 254 -17.09 12.10 -1.02
CA ALA A 254 -15.80 12.05 -1.70
C ALA A 254 -15.24 13.45 -1.98
N PHE A 255 -16.08 14.40 -2.40
CA PHE A 255 -15.70 15.80 -2.60
C PHE A 255 -15.14 16.43 -1.33
N GLU A 256 -15.90 16.34 -0.23
CA GLU A 256 -15.50 16.94 1.05
C GLU A 256 -14.22 16.27 1.59
N ALA A 257 -14.03 14.97 1.36
CA ALA A 257 -12.79 14.27 1.74
C ALA A 257 -11.58 14.77 0.96
N VAL A 258 -11.72 14.99 -0.35
CA VAL A 258 -10.64 15.54 -1.17
C VAL A 258 -10.36 16.99 -0.79
N LYS A 259 -11.40 17.81 -0.64
CA LYS A 259 -11.28 19.20 -0.20
C LYS A 259 -10.59 19.32 1.15
N ASP A 260 -10.99 18.54 2.15
CA ASP A 260 -10.30 18.50 3.46
C ASP A 260 -8.82 18.13 3.31
N GLY A 261 -8.52 17.12 2.48
CA GLY A 261 -7.15 16.72 2.17
C GLY A 261 -6.32 17.84 1.54
N VAL A 262 -6.90 18.59 0.60
CA VAL A 262 -6.25 19.74 -0.05
C VAL A 262 -6.03 20.88 0.95
N ASP A 263 -7.06 21.26 1.70
CA ASP A 263 -7.01 22.36 2.67
C ASP A 263 -5.97 22.11 3.77
N ARG A 264 -5.79 20.84 4.15
CA ARG A 264 -4.80 20.41 5.14
C ARG A 264 -3.43 20.09 4.54
N GLY A 265 -3.32 20.04 3.22
CA GLY A 265 -2.09 19.66 2.51
C GLY A 265 -1.61 18.26 2.87
N VAL A 266 -2.51 17.27 2.94
CA VAL A 266 -2.14 15.88 3.25
C VAL A 266 -1.52 15.18 2.04
N ASP A 267 -0.83 14.07 2.27
CA ASP A 267 -0.20 13.28 1.21
C ASP A 267 -1.23 12.47 0.42
N THR A 268 -2.21 11.85 1.10
CA THR A 268 -3.15 10.90 0.48
C THR A 268 -4.58 11.03 1.01
N VAL A 269 -5.56 10.96 0.11
CA VAL A 269 -6.99 10.78 0.43
C VAL A 269 -7.42 9.40 -0.05
N ILE A 270 -8.03 8.58 0.83
CA ILE A 270 -8.54 7.26 0.46
C ILE A 270 -10.06 7.22 0.65
N VAL A 271 -10.80 6.90 -0.41
CA VAL A 271 -12.26 6.90 -0.42
C VAL A 271 -12.79 5.46 -0.50
N ASP A 272 -13.56 5.04 0.50
CA ASP A 272 -14.27 3.75 0.53
C ASP A 272 -15.65 3.88 -0.13
N THR A 273 -15.97 3.08 -1.14
CA THR A 273 -17.24 3.17 -1.86
C THR A 273 -18.19 2.02 -1.55
N ALA A 274 -19.48 2.19 -1.89
CA ALA A 274 -20.44 1.10 -1.93
C ALA A 274 -20.05 0.02 -2.96
N GLY A 275 -20.52 -1.22 -2.75
CA GLY A 275 -20.21 -2.38 -3.59
C GLY A 275 -21.42 -3.17 -4.12
N ARG A 276 -22.53 -2.50 -4.39
CA ARG A 276 -23.82 -3.13 -4.75
C ARG A 276 -23.90 -3.49 -6.23
N LEU A 277 -23.25 -4.59 -6.64
CA LEU A 277 -23.20 -5.04 -8.05
C LEU A 277 -24.58 -5.38 -8.64
N GLN A 278 -25.58 -5.71 -7.82
CA GLN A 278 -26.94 -6.04 -8.27
C GLN A 278 -27.63 -4.86 -9.00
N ASN A 279 -27.17 -3.62 -8.78
CA ASN A 279 -27.69 -2.41 -9.45
C ASN A 279 -26.62 -1.77 -10.35
N LYS A 280 -26.07 -2.53 -11.30
CA LYS A 280 -24.91 -2.15 -12.14
C LYS A 280 -24.99 -0.73 -12.74
N ALA A 281 -26.15 -0.29 -13.22
CA ALA A 281 -26.32 1.04 -13.82
C ALA A 281 -26.11 2.16 -12.79
N GLY A 282 -26.83 2.09 -11.65
CA GLY A 282 -26.69 3.09 -10.58
C GLY A 282 -25.28 3.13 -9.99
N LEU A 283 -24.62 1.98 -9.83
CA LEU A 283 -23.24 1.92 -9.32
C LEU A 283 -22.24 2.60 -10.26
N MET A 284 -22.35 2.41 -11.57
CA MET A 284 -21.43 3.03 -12.53
C MET A 284 -21.65 4.53 -12.64
N ASP A 285 -22.90 4.99 -12.55
CA ASP A 285 -23.22 6.42 -12.52
C ASP A 285 -22.70 7.09 -11.24
N GLU A 286 -22.84 6.43 -10.09
CA GLU A 286 -22.28 6.85 -8.80
C GLU A 286 -20.75 6.95 -8.84
N LEU A 287 -20.06 5.91 -9.31
CA LEU A 287 -18.59 5.92 -9.43
C LEU A 287 -18.11 6.96 -10.44
N GLY A 288 -18.80 7.13 -11.56
CA GLY A 288 -18.51 8.17 -12.54
C GLY A 288 -18.72 9.58 -11.97
N LYS A 289 -19.73 9.77 -11.14
CA LYS A 289 -19.98 11.04 -10.44
C LYS A 289 -18.90 11.33 -9.41
N VAL A 290 -18.52 10.34 -8.60
CA VAL A 290 -17.41 10.46 -7.63
C VAL A 290 -16.13 10.87 -8.35
N LYS A 291 -15.79 10.20 -9.46
CA LYS A 291 -14.60 10.56 -10.25
C LYS A 291 -14.64 12.00 -10.77
N ARG A 292 -15.75 12.44 -11.39
CA ARG A 292 -15.90 13.82 -11.92
C ARG A 292 -15.83 14.92 -10.87
N VAL A 293 -16.13 14.58 -9.63
CA VAL A 293 -16.15 15.52 -8.51
C VAL A 293 -14.78 15.60 -7.84
N ILE A 294 -13.95 14.56 -8.00
CA ILE A 294 -12.56 14.50 -7.52
C ILE A 294 -11.60 15.19 -8.51
N GLU A 295 -11.85 15.07 -9.82
CA GLU A 295 -11.10 15.75 -10.90
C GLU A 295 -11.45 17.24 -11.02
#